data_AF-A0A817AD33-F1
#
_entry.id   AF-A0A817AD33-F1
#
_cell.length_a   1.000
_cell.length_b   1.000
_cell.length_c   1.000
_cell.angle_alpha   90.00
_cell.angle_beta   90.00
_cell.angle_gamma   90.00
#
_symmetry.space_group_name_H-M   'P 1'
#
loop_
_entity.id
_entity.type
_entity.pdbx_description
1 polymer ?
#
loop_
_entity_poly.entity_id
_entity_poly.type
_entity_poly.pdbx_seq_one_letter_code
_entity_poly.pdbx_strand_id
1 'polypeptide(L)'
;MFTSAIQLHLFISLVSHKMAKNTTFAIFMIVLVLGMVMKETQGQQLCHERFIGATPCVPPQCAEQCTAKWGERAGRGTCLGGPGPANTCLCTFKCQI
;
A
#
# COMPACT_ATOMS: atom_id res chain seq x y z
N MET A 1 -17.10 -3.47 2.60
CA MET A 1 -16.53 -4.50 1.70
C MET A 1 -16.08 -5.75 2.46
N PHE A 2 -15.40 -5.63 3.61
CA PHE A 2 -14.97 -6.78 4.42
C PHE A 2 -16.11 -7.65 5.00
N THR A 3 -17.25 -7.05 5.33
CA THR A 3 -18.42 -7.76 5.88
C THR A 3 -19.04 -8.76 4.90
N SER A 4 -19.03 -8.46 3.59
CA SER A 4 -19.56 -9.35 2.55
C SER A 4 -18.67 -10.58 2.33
N ALA A 5 -17.36 -10.44 2.48
CA ALA A 5 -16.41 -11.55 2.35
C ALA A 5 -16.52 -12.56 3.51
N ILE A 6 -16.71 -12.07 4.74
CA ILE A 6 -16.91 -12.91 5.93
C ILE A 6 -18.21 -13.70 5.80
N GLN A 7 -19.26 -13.05 5.31
CA GLN A 7 -20.55 -13.69 5.07
C GLN A 7 -20.47 -14.82 4.03
N LEU A 8 -19.81 -14.57 2.89
CA LEU A 8 -19.60 -15.57 1.87
C LEU A 8 -18.77 -16.77 2.38
N HIS A 9 -17.72 -16.52 3.18
CA HIS A 9 -16.90 -17.56 3.77
C HIS A 9 -17.69 -18.45 4.76
N LEU A 10 -18.60 -17.86 5.53
CA LEU A 10 -19.47 -18.57 6.46
C LEU A 10 -20.50 -19.45 5.73
N PHE A 11 -21.10 -18.94 4.65
CA PHE A 11 -22.01 -19.71 3.80
C PHE A 11 -21.31 -20.89 3.11
N ILE A 12 -20.12 -20.69 2.55
CA ILE A 12 -19.33 -21.78 1.92
C ILE A 12 -18.98 -22.85 2.96
N SER A 13 -18.63 -22.44 4.20
CA SER A 13 -18.31 -23.35 5.30
C SER A 13 -19.53 -24.17 5.74
N LEU A 14 -20.72 -23.53 5.82
CA LEU A 14 -22.00 -24.18 6.14
C LEU A 14 -22.42 -25.21 5.07
N VAL A 15 -22.23 -24.90 3.79
CA VAL A 15 -22.53 -25.82 2.68
C VAL A 15 -21.54 -27.00 2.64
N SER A 16 -20.29 -26.79 3.04
CA SER A 16 -19.24 -27.83 3.05
C SER A 16 -19.39 -28.85 4.20
N HIS A 17 -20.08 -28.50 5.29
CA HIS A 17 -20.30 -29.39 6.45
C HIS A 17 -21.20 -30.60 6.11
N LYS A 18 -21.96 -30.56 5.00
CA LYS A 18 -22.87 -31.65 4.60
C LYS A 18 -22.20 -32.78 3.80
N MET A 19 -20.96 -32.63 3.35
CA MET A 19 -20.21 -33.67 2.61
C MET A 19 -18.77 -33.79 3.15
N ALA A 20 -18.65 -34.26 4.39
CA ALA A 20 -17.38 -34.30 5.11
C ALA A 20 -16.56 -35.53 4.72
N LYS A 21 -15.59 -35.36 3.80
CA LYS A 21 -14.19 -35.83 3.98
C LYS A 21 -13.22 -35.28 2.91
N ASN A 22 -13.71 -34.86 1.74
CA ASN A 22 -12.86 -34.45 0.60
C ASN A 22 -12.82 -32.92 0.35
N THR A 23 -13.81 -32.15 0.81
CA THR A 23 -13.92 -30.70 0.56
C THR A 23 -13.00 -29.86 1.43
N THR A 24 -12.68 -30.29 2.66
CA THR A 24 -11.80 -29.55 3.57
C THR A 24 -10.39 -29.38 3.02
N PHE A 25 -9.82 -30.42 2.42
CA PHE A 25 -8.50 -30.35 1.79
C PHE A 25 -8.48 -29.40 0.60
N ALA A 26 -9.52 -29.42 -0.23
CA ALA A 26 -9.63 -28.52 -1.38
C ALA A 26 -9.72 -27.05 -0.96
N ILE A 27 -10.50 -26.74 0.08
CA ILE A 27 -10.62 -25.37 0.62
C ILE A 27 -9.27 -24.90 1.18
N PHE A 28 -8.58 -25.74 1.93
CA PHE A 28 -7.28 -25.39 2.51
C PHE A 28 -6.23 -25.10 1.42
N MET A 29 -6.20 -25.90 0.36
CA MET A 29 -5.32 -25.65 -0.80
C MET A 29 -5.63 -24.31 -1.48
N ILE A 30 -6.91 -23.97 -1.67
CA ILE A 30 -7.32 -22.71 -2.28
C ILE A 30 -6.91 -21.52 -1.40
N VAL A 31 -7.14 -21.59 -0.09
CA VAL A 31 -6.78 -20.51 0.86
C VAL A 31 -5.27 -20.31 0.94
N LEU A 32 -4.47 -21.39 0.94
CA LEU A 32 -3.01 -21.30 0.94
C LEU A 32 -2.45 -20.67 -0.34
N VAL A 33 -3.00 -21.04 -1.51
CA VAL A 33 -2.61 -20.44 -2.80
C VAL A 33 -2.95 -18.94 -2.82
N LEU A 34 -4.14 -18.56 -2.37
CA LEU A 34 -4.51 -17.14 -2.26
C LEU A 34 -3.61 -16.38 -1.27
N GLY A 35 -3.30 -16.97 -0.12
CA GLY A 35 -2.44 -16.37 0.91
C GLY A 35 -0.99 -16.13 0.44
N MET A 36 -0.44 -17.02 -0.39
CA MET A 36 0.90 -16.84 -0.98
C MET A 36 0.93 -15.76 -2.07
N VAL A 37 -0.15 -15.60 -2.84
CA VAL A 37 -0.24 -14.56 -3.89
C VAL A 37 -0.39 -13.16 -3.31
N MET A 38 -1.01 -13.00 -2.13
CA MET A 38 -1.20 -11.68 -1.51
C MET A 38 0.09 -11.03 -1.00
N LYS A 39 1.19 -11.79 -0.88
CA LYS A 39 2.49 -11.26 -0.42
C LYS A 39 3.15 -10.33 -1.46
N GLU A 40 2.78 -10.47 -2.73
CA GLU A 40 3.34 -9.70 -3.86
C GLU A 40 2.45 -8.51 -4.27
N THR A 41 1.39 -8.20 -3.51
CA THR A 41 0.53 -7.02 -3.71
C THR A 41 0.76 -5.90 -2.68
N GLN A 42 1.81 -6.00 -1.86
CA GLN A 42 2.34 -4.81 -1.21
C GLN A 42 3.06 -4.00 -2.29
N GLY A 43 2.30 -3.11 -2.95
CA GLY A 43 2.81 -2.22 -3.98
C GLY A 43 4.15 -1.65 -3.57
N GLN A 44 5.11 -1.68 -4.52
CA GLN A 44 6.46 -1.09 -4.43
C GLN A 44 6.59 -0.19 -3.21
N GLN A 45 7.21 -0.69 -2.13
CA GLN A 45 7.21 -0.04 -0.83
C GLN A 45 7.90 1.33 -0.97
N LEU A 46 7.09 2.34 -1.24
CA LEU A 46 7.49 3.71 -1.46
C LEU A 46 7.43 4.41 -0.11
N CYS A 47 8.60 4.76 0.38
CA CYS A 47 8.74 5.56 1.58
C CYS A 47 8.43 7.01 1.23
N HIS A 48 7.77 7.67 2.17
CA HIS A 48 7.35 9.06 2.02
C HIS A 48 7.94 9.86 3.18
N GLU A 49 8.55 11.01 2.88
CA GLU A 49 9.03 11.95 3.89
C GLU A 49 8.45 13.33 3.62
N ARG A 50 8.01 14.00 4.69
CA ARG A 50 7.38 15.31 4.61
C ARG A 50 8.30 16.39 5.19
N PHE A 51 8.55 17.42 4.41
CA PHE A 51 9.21 18.64 4.85
C PHE A 51 8.19 19.76 4.95
N ILE A 52 8.03 20.33 6.14
CA ILE A 52 7.15 21.47 6.39
C ILE A 52 8.05 22.70 6.54
N GLY A 53 7.99 23.60 5.58
CA GLY A 53 8.75 24.85 5.57
C GLY A 53 7.94 26.01 6.17
N ALA A 54 8.66 27.05 6.60
CA ALA A 54 8.05 28.35 6.91
C ALA A 54 7.67 29.14 5.65
N THR A 55 8.24 28.77 4.50
CA THR A 55 8.00 29.38 3.19
C THR A 55 7.05 28.51 2.35
N PRO A 56 6.35 29.12 1.37
CA PRO A 56 5.59 28.36 0.38
C PRO A 56 6.48 27.34 -0.34
N CYS A 57 5.97 26.14 -0.55
CA CYS A 57 6.65 25.09 -1.28
C CYS A 57 6.74 25.49 -2.75
N VAL A 58 7.97 25.61 -3.23
CA VAL A 58 8.28 25.86 -4.63
C VAL A 58 8.56 24.50 -5.30
N PRO A 59 7.79 24.08 -6.32
CA PRO A 59 7.91 22.75 -6.92
C PRO A 59 9.34 22.34 -7.33
N PRO A 60 10.12 23.17 -8.07
CA PRO A 60 11.48 22.80 -8.44
C PRO A 60 12.40 22.65 -7.22
N GLN A 61 12.28 23.54 -6.23
CA GLN A 61 13.07 23.48 -5.00
C GLN A 61 12.77 22.22 -4.17
N CYS A 62 11.49 21.84 -4.08
CA CYS A 62 11.07 20.60 -3.43
C CYS A 62 11.61 19.36 -4.16
N ALA A 63 11.54 19.34 -5.48
CA ALA A 63 12.10 18.25 -6.28
C ALA A 63 13.61 18.10 -6.09
N GLU A 64 14.36 19.21 -6.19
CA GLU A 64 15.81 19.23 -5.98
C GLU A 64 16.18 18.77 -4.57
N GLN A 65 15.49 19.23 -3.54
CA GLN A 65 15.74 18.82 -2.16
C GLN A 65 15.50 17.30 -1.96
N CYS A 66 14.43 16.76 -2.53
CA CYS A 66 14.15 15.33 -2.49
C CYS A 66 15.17 14.50 -3.28
N THR A 67 15.61 14.98 -4.46
CA THR A 67 16.63 14.30 -5.26
C THR A 67 18.01 14.37 -4.61
N ALA A 68 18.35 15.48 -3.95
CA ALA A 68 19.60 15.61 -3.21
C ALA A 68 19.68 14.64 -2.02
N LYS A 69 18.55 14.41 -1.32
CA LYS A 69 18.50 13.53 -0.15
C LYS A 69 18.29 12.04 -0.49
N TRP A 70 17.44 11.76 -1.48
CA TRP A 70 16.96 10.41 -1.79
C TRP A 70 17.20 9.99 -3.25
N GLY A 71 18.07 10.68 -3.99
CA GLY A 71 18.33 10.43 -5.42
C GLY A 71 18.76 8.99 -5.73
N GLU A 72 19.61 8.38 -4.89
CA GLU A 72 20.02 6.98 -5.02
C GLU A 72 18.85 5.99 -4.88
N ARG A 73 17.75 6.42 -4.22
CA ARG A 73 16.52 5.66 -4.03
C ARG A 73 15.39 6.11 -4.96
N ALA A 74 15.75 6.77 -6.08
CA ALA A 74 14.81 7.35 -7.05
C ALA A 74 13.83 8.35 -6.42
N GLY A 75 14.33 9.20 -5.52
CA GLY A 75 13.55 10.22 -4.82
C GLY A 75 12.94 11.29 -5.72
N ARG A 76 11.64 11.54 -5.55
CA ARG A 76 10.87 12.58 -6.23
C ARG A 76 10.14 13.47 -5.24
N GLY A 77 10.09 14.78 -5.49
CA GLY A 77 9.42 15.76 -4.64
C GLY A 77 8.16 16.33 -5.28
N THR A 78 7.11 16.50 -4.47
CA THR A 78 5.86 17.18 -4.86
C THR A 78 5.39 18.10 -3.75
N CYS A 79 4.96 19.32 -4.08
CA CYS A 79 4.33 20.19 -3.11
C CYS A 79 2.89 19.73 -2.84
N LEU A 80 2.53 19.53 -1.57
CA LEU A 80 1.17 19.19 -1.15
C LEU A 80 0.40 20.46 -0.79
N GLY A 81 -0.64 20.75 -1.56
CA GLY A 81 -1.52 21.90 -1.34
C GLY A 81 -3.00 21.56 -1.49
N GLY A 82 -3.82 21.98 -0.51
CA GLY A 82 -5.24 22.30 -0.69
C GLY A 82 -5.40 23.80 -1.00
N PRO A 83 -6.62 24.38 -0.92
CA PRO A 83 -6.84 25.82 -1.16
C PRO A 83 -6.14 26.67 -0.08
N GLY A 84 -4.86 26.95 -0.25
CA GLY A 84 -3.99 27.68 0.68
C GLY A 84 -2.51 27.51 0.32
N PRO A 85 -1.58 28.28 0.93
CA PRO A 85 -0.16 28.14 0.65
C PRO A 85 0.31 26.74 1.04
N ALA A 86 0.70 25.97 0.03
CA ALA A 86 1.28 24.65 0.19
C ALA A 86 2.64 24.78 0.86
N ASN A 87 2.72 24.85 2.19
CA ASN A 87 4.01 24.97 2.88
C ASN A 87 4.70 23.61 3.07
N THR A 88 4.16 22.57 2.43
CA THR A 88 4.55 21.18 2.64
C THR A 88 5.10 20.57 1.36
N CYS A 89 6.34 20.10 1.40
CA CYS A 89 6.98 19.29 0.38
C CYS A 89 6.90 17.81 0.78
N LEU A 90 6.49 16.96 -0.15
CA LEU A 90 6.43 15.50 0.01
C LEU A 90 7.46 14.85 -0.89
N CYS A 91 8.42 14.15 -0.29
CA CYS A 91 9.35 13.29 -1.01
C CYS A 91 8.84 11.85 -1.05
N THR A 92 8.90 11.22 -2.21
CA THR A 92 8.60 9.80 -2.46
C THR A 92 9.85 9.09 -2.96
N PHE A 93 10.24 7.98 -2.33
CA PHE A 93 11.45 7.25 -2.66
C PHE A 93 11.32 5.76 -2.34
N LYS A 94 12.16 4.91 -2.93
CA LYS A 94 12.18 3.47 -2.61
C LYS A 94 12.63 3.28 -1.15
N CYS A 95 11.86 2.53 -0.36
CA CYS A 95 12.31 2.14 0.97
C CYS A 95 13.57 1.28 0.87
N GLN A 96 14.56 1.55 1.73
CA GLN A 96 15.69 0.63 1.91
C GLN A 96 15.26 -0.39 2.98
N ILE A 97 15.35 -1.67 2.60
CA ILE A 97 15.01 -2.84 3.43
C ILE A 97 16.22 -3.23 4.27
#